data_AF-A0A371I4J7-F1
#
_entry.id   AF-A0A371I4J7-F1
#
_cell.length_a   1.000
_cell.length_b   1.000
_cell.length_c   1.000
_cell.angle_alpha   90.00
_cell.angle_beta   90.00
_cell.angle_gamma   90.00
#
_symmetry.space_group_name_H-M   'P 1'
#
loop_
_entity.id
_entity.type
_entity.pdbx_description
1 polymer ?
#
loop_
_entity_poly.entity_id
_entity_poly.type
_entity_poly.pdbx_seq_one_letter_code
_entity_poly.pdbx_strand_id
1 'polypeptide(L)'
;MINIFSDLLQDCMEVFMDDFTMHQHKLILNFEKCHFMVTKRIALGHIISSRGIEVDKSKINIITSLPNPAFMREVHSFLGHARFYRRFIKNFNKIALPLSKLLQKDVDFIFYQPCIEAFQELKIQLISALILQAPNWEYSFELMCDASNSALEAILGQRVGSHVITYVSRTIDSTHLNYTTTKKELLAIIFALDKFRSYMLGSKIIIFFDHVALRFLLKKPNAKSRLMWWMLLFQEFDIEIRDKKGAEN
;
A
#
# COMPACT_ATOMS: atom_id res chain seq x y z
N MET A 1 10.98 -34.45 -15.08
CA MET A 1 10.32 -33.19 -14.67
C MET A 1 9.18 -33.41 -13.66
N ILE A 2 8.99 -34.62 -13.11
CA ILE A 2 7.97 -34.93 -12.09
C ILE A 2 8.58 -34.92 -10.66
N ASN A 3 9.87 -35.26 -10.49
CA ASN A 3 10.51 -35.31 -9.16
C ASN A 3 10.66 -33.96 -8.47
N ILE A 4 10.91 -32.86 -9.18
CA ILE A 4 11.12 -31.54 -8.55
C ILE A 4 9.83 -31.04 -7.87
N PHE A 5 8.66 -31.40 -8.41
CA PHE A 5 7.37 -31.06 -7.81
C PHE A 5 6.96 -32.03 -6.69
N SER A 6 7.42 -33.29 -6.71
CA SER A 6 7.16 -34.20 -5.59
C SER A 6 7.92 -33.76 -4.35
N ASP A 7 9.15 -33.30 -4.50
CA ASP A 7 10.00 -32.90 -3.38
C ASP A 7 9.44 -31.64 -2.70
N LEU A 8 9.03 -30.63 -3.48
CA LEU A 8 8.37 -29.43 -2.92
C LEU A 8 7.04 -29.75 -2.21
N LEU A 9 6.25 -30.68 -2.76
CA LEU A 9 4.99 -31.11 -2.12
C LEU A 9 5.25 -31.92 -0.85
N GLN A 10 6.30 -32.75 -0.84
CA GLN A 10 6.75 -33.52 0.31
C GLN A 10 7.20 -32.57 1.43
N ASP A 11 8.07 -31.59 1.12
CA ASP A 11 8.55 -30.58 2.06
C ASP A 11 7.38 -29.74 2.61
N CYS A 12 6.45 -29.33 1.74
CA CYS A 12 5.25 -28.60 2.16
C CYS A 12 4.36 -29.45 3.07
N MET A 13 4.25 -30.76 2.81
CA MET A 13 3.50 -31.68 3.65
C MET A 13 4.19 -31.96 4.99
N GLU A 14 5.53 -32.03 5.02
CA GLU A 14 6.30 -32.27 6.24
C GLU A 14 6.18 -31.09 7.20
N VAL A 15 6.43 -29.86 6.74
CA VAL A 15 6.20 -28.62 7.52
C VAL A 15 4.75 -28.56 8.00
N PHE A 16 3.81 -28.91 7.13
CA PHE A 16 2.40 -28.91 7.47
C PHE A 16 2.04 -29.97 8.51
N MET A 17 2.62 -31.17 8.46
CA MET A 17 2.35 -32.22 9.45
C MET A 17 3.00 -31.91 10.80
N ASP A 18 4.19 -31.31 10.79
CA ASP A 18 4.89 -30.82 12.00
C ASP A 18 4.10 -29.69 12.69
N ASP A 19 3.58 -28.73 11.91
CA ASP A 19 2.68 -27.68 12.40
C ASP A 19 1.30 -28.22 12.84
N PHE A 20 0.90 -29.41 12.39
CA PHE A 20 -0.34 -30.08 12.85
C PHE A 20 -0.12 -30.87 14.13
N THR A 21 1.12 -31.27 14.43
CA THR A 21 1.52 -31.76 15.76
C THR A 21 1.60 -30.66 16.82
N MET A 22 0.69 -29.68 16.76
CA MET A 22 0.34 -28.71 17.81
C MET A 22 -0.36 -29.36 19.01
N HIS A 23 0.06 -30.57 19.37
CA HIS A 23 -0.44 -31.32 20.51
C HIS A 23 -0.08 -30.65 21.85
N GLN A 24 0.91 -29.76 21.84
CA GLN A 24 1.34 -29.02 23.03
C GLN A 24 0.38 -27.88 23.44
N HIS A 25 -0.44 -27.37 22.52
CA HIS A 25 -1.24 -26.15 22.76
C HIS A 25 -2.77 -26.35 22.77
N LYS A 26 -3.28 -27.59 22.67
CA LYS A 26 -4.73 -27.91 22.65
C LYS A 26 -5.54 -27.11 21.61
N LEU A 27 -4.93 -26.75 20.48
CA LEU A 27 -5.65 -26.14 19.36
C LEU A 27 -6.20 -27.24 18.45
N ILE A 28 -7.49 -27.17 18.14
CA ILE A 28 -8.17 -28.09 17.21
C ILE A 28 -8.50 -27.34 15.93
N LEU A 29 -8.11 -27.89 14.80
CA LEU A 29 -8.40 -27.32 13.50
C LEU A 29 -9.85 -27.61 13.09
N ASN A 30 -10.51 -26.60 12.54
CA ASN A 30 -11.81 -26.81 11.91
C ASN A 30 -11.60 -27.23 10.45
N PHE A 31 -11.66 -28.53 10.20
CA PHE A 31 -11.45 -29.12 8.87
C PHE A 31 -12.39 -28.57 7.79
N GLU A 32 -13.62 -28.16 8.13
CA GLU A 32 -14.56 -27.57 7.16
C GLU A 32 -14.09 -26.20 6.63
N LYS A 33 -13.30 -25.48 7.43
CA LYS A 33 -12.73 -24.17 7.05
C LYS A 33 -11.34 -24.29 6.43
N CYS A 34 -10.73 -25.47 6.53
CA CYS A 34 -9.41 -25.73 6.00
C CYS A 34 -9.47 -26.05 4.51
N HIS A 35 -8.54 -25.44 3.75
CA HIS A 35 -8.40 -25.67 2.32
C HIS A 35 -6.92 -25.89 2.06
N PHE A 36 -6.58 -27.05 1.49
CA PHE A 36 -5.21 -27.49 1.28
C PHE A 36 -4.90 -27.63 -0.20
N MET A 37 -3.65 -27.35 -0.58
CA MET A 37 -3.15 -27.53 -1.96
C MET A 37 -4.01 -26.83 -3.05
N VAL A 38 -4.59 -25.67 -2.73
CA VAL A 38 -5.40 -24.88 -3.68
C VAL A 38 -4.55 -23.82 -4.38
N THR A 39 -4.77 -23.62 -5.67
CA THR A 39 -4.08 -22.58 -6.47
C THR A 39 -4.65 -21.19 -6.27
N LYS A 40 -5.88 -21.10 -5.73
CA LYS A 40 -6.59 -19.86 -5.45
C LYS A 40 -7.44 -20.01 -4.18
N ARG A 41 -7.38 -19.05 -3.25
CA ARG A 41 -8.17 -19.08 -2.01
C ARG A 41 -8.55 -17.68 -1.54
N ILE A 42 -9.66 -17.56 -0.82
CA ILE A 42 -9.98 -16.36 -0.04
C ILE A 42 -9.32 -16.47 1.35
N ALA A 43 -8.48 -15.51 1.72
CA ALA A 43 -7.89 -15.38 3.04
C ALA A 43 -7.92 -13.92 3.48
N LEU A 44 -8.40 -13.67 4.71
CA LEU A 44 -8.52 -12.33 5.29
C LEU A 44 -9.24 -11.32 4.38
N GLY A 45 -10.26 -11.75 3.64
CA GLY A 45 -11.02 -10.87 2.73
C GLY A 45 -10.32 -10.53 1.41
N HIS A 46 -9.19 -11.19 1.12
CA HIS A 46 -8.49 -11.09 -0.16
C HIS A 46 -8.48 -12.43 -0.88
N ILE A 47 -8.45 -12.38 -2.19
CA ILE A 47 -8.19 -13.54 -3.03
C ILE A 47 -6.67 -13.66 -3.19
N ILE A 48 -6.10 -14.80 -2.82
CA ILE A 48 -4.67 -15.10 -2.98
C ILE A 48 -4.53 -16.15 -4.08
N SER A 49 -3.61 -15.91 -5.01
CA SER A 49 -3.26 -16.83 -6.09
C SER A 49 -1.78 -16.68 -6.45
N SER A 50 -1.29 -17.53 -7.36
CA SER A 50 0.08 -17.40 -7.91
C SER A 50 0.34 -16.06 -8.63
N ARG A 51 -0.71 -15.38 -9.09
CA ARG A 51 -0.60 -14.04 -9.71
C ARG A 51 -0.42 -12.92 -8.69
N GLY A 52 -0.73 -13.18 -7.42
CA GLY A 52 -0.73 -12.19 -6.36
C GLY A 52 -2.05 -12.12 -5.60
N ILE A 53 -2.29 -10.97 -4.99
CA ILE A 53 -3.42 -10.65 -4.13
C ILE A 53 -4.43 -9.81 -4.92
N GLU A 54 -5.69 -10.24 -4.89
CA GLU A 54 -6.82 -9.57 -5.55
C GLU A 54 -7.90 -9.20 -4.54
N VAL A 55 -8.76 -8.25 -4.91
CA VAL A 55 -9.99 -7.94 -4.17
C VAL A 55 -11.01 -9.08 -4.36
N ASP A 56 -11.71 -9.46 -3.28
CA ASP A 56 -12.77 -10.48 -3.39
C ASP A 56 -13.91 -9.99 -4.30
N LYS A 57 -14.16 -10.74 -5.38
CA LYS A 57 -15.23 -10.46 -6.35
C LYS A 57 -16.61 -10.35 -5.71
N SER A 58 -16.88 -11.09 -4.63
CA SER A 58 -18.15 -10.99 -3.91
C SER A 58 -18.39 -9.58 -3.36
N LYS A 59 -17.32 -8.91 -2.91
CA LYS A 59 -17.35 -7.54 -2.39
C LYS A 59 -17.45 -6.51 -3.50
N ILE A 60 -16.79 -6.75 -4.64
CA ILE A 60 -16.85 -5.88 -5.83
C ILE A 60 -18.30 -5.73 -6.31
N ASN A 61 -19.06 -6.83 -6.39
CA ASN A 61 -20.46 -6.78 -6.82
C ASN A 61 -21.33 -5.91 -5.91
N ILE A 62 -21.15 -6.05 -4.59
CA ILE A 62 -21.85 -5.23 -3.60
C ILE A 62 -21.50 -3.75 -3.82
N ILE A 63 -20.21 -3.41 -3.89
CA ILE A 63 -19.72 -2.04 -4.09
C ILE A 63 -20.30 -1.43 -5.38
N THR A 64 -20.34 -2.20 -6.47
CA THR A 64 -20.86 -1.75 -7.77
C THR A 64 -22.32 -1.29 -7.66
N SER A 65 -23.14 -2.03 -6.90
CA SER A 65 -24.56 -1.76 -6.71
C SER A 65 -24.88 -0.65 -5.70
N LEU A 66 -23.90 -0.16 -4.92
CA LEU A 66 -24.16 0.84 -3.88
C LEU A 66 -24.63 2.17 -4.48
N PRO A 67 -25.75 2.74 -3.99
CA PRO A 67 -26.19 4.09 -4.36
C PRO A 67 -25.28 5.14 -3.72
N ASN A 68 -25.46 6.40 -4.14
CA ASN A 68 -24.78 7.52 -3.49
C ASN A 68 -25.22 7.61 -2.01
N PRO A 69 -24.28 7.83 -1.06
CA PRO A 69 -24.59 7.96 0.35
C PRO A 69 -25.58 9.09 0.64
N ALA A 70 -26.65 8.80 1.38
CA ALA A 70 -27.65 9.77 1.79
C ALA A 70 -27.30 10.47 3.11
N PHE A 71 -26.46 9.86 3.96
CA PHE A 71 -26.09 10.41 5.26
C PHE A 71 -24.64 10.07 5.67
N MET A 72 -24.12 10.81 6.65
CA MET A 72 -22.75 10.71 7.15
C MET A 72 -22.33 9.28 7.57
N ARG A 73 -23.25 8.50 8.15
CA ARG A 73 -22.97 7.11 8.56
C ARG A 73 -22.63 6.20 7.37
N GLU A 74 -23.29 6.39 6.25
CA GLU A 74 -23.05 5.62 5.03
C GLU A 74 -21.71 5.99 4.41
N VAL A 75 -21.36 7.28 4.40
CA VAL A 75 -20.03 7.75 3.97
C VAL A 75 -18.94 7.15 4.87
N HIS A 76 -19.15 7.15 6.19
CA HIS A 76 -18.19 6.57 7.14
C HIS A 76 -18.01 5.06 6.92
N SER A 77 -19.11 4.33 6.75
CA SER A 77 -19.09 2.89 6.46
C SER A 77 -18.37 2.58 5.15
N PHE A 78 -18.70 3.29 4.08
CA PHE A 78 -18.07 3.15 2.77
C PHE A 78 -16.57 3.46 2.83
N LEU A 79 -16.18 4.58 3.43
CA LEU A 79 -14.76 4.94 3.57
C LEU A 79 -14.00 3.93 4.44
N GLY A 80 -14.62 3.37 5.47
CA GLY A 80 -14.04 2.29 6.26
C GLY A 80 -13.73 1.07 5.39
N HIS A 81 -14.66 0.67 4.53
CA HIS A 81 -14.47 -0.43 3.59
C HIS A 81 -13.43 -0.12 2.51
N ALA A 82 -13.48 1.07 1.91
CA ALA A 82 -12.53 1.50 0.90
C ALA A 82 -11.10 1.60 1.47
N ARG A 83 -10.95 2.03 2.73
CA ARG A 83 -9.65 2.06 3.43
C ARG A 83 -9.04 0.68 3.61
N PHE A 84 -9.84 -0.38 3.77
CA PHE A 84 -9.33 -1.75 3.85
C PHE A 84 -8.60 -2.15 2.55
N TYR A 85 -9.10 -1.69 1.40
CA TYR A 85 -8.52 -1.92 0.07
C TYR A 85 -7.62 -0.78 -0.42
N ARG A 86 -7.26 0.20 0.41
CA ARG A 86 -6.43 1.35 0.00
C ARG A 86 -5.09 0.94 -0.64
N ARG A 87 -4.57 -0.25 -0.31
CA ARG A 87 -3.31 -0.77 -0.84
C ARG A 87 -3.34 -1.03 -2.35
N PHE A 88 -4.54 -1.17 -2.93
CA PHE A 88 -4.79 -1.41 -4.35
C PHE A 88 -5.05 -0.12 -5.14
N ILE A 89 -5.25 1.01 -4.45
CA ILE A 89 -5.74 2.26 -5.05
C ILE A 89 -4.62 3.30 -5.05
N LYS A 90 -4.13 3.66 -6.23
CA LYS A 90 -3.22 4.79 -6.40
C LYS A 90 -3.93 6.07 -5.95
N ASN A 91 -3.22 6.89 -5.19
CA ASN A 91 -3.68 8.22 -4.73
C ASN A 91 -4.96 8.22 -3.87
N PHE A 92 -5.21 7.14 -3.12
CA PHE A 92 -6.44 6.95 -2.34
C PHE A 92 -6.85 8.17 -1.50
N ASN A 93 -5.93 8.78 -0.73
CA ASN A 93 -6.29 9.91 0.12
C ASN A 93 -6.62 11.20 -0.64
N LYS A 94 -6.04 11.43 -1.84
CA LYS A 94 -6.44 12.56 -2.70
C LYS A 94 -7.88 12.37 -3.16
N ILE A 95 -8.24 11.18 -3.62
CA ILE A 95 -9.59 10.84 -4.09
C ILE A 95 -10.59 10.89 -2.93
N ALA A 96 -10.25 10.29 -1.78
CA ALA A 96 -11.13 10.22 -0.61
C ALA A 96 -11.22 11.55 0.18
N LEU A 97 -10.49 12.60 -0.20
CA LEU A 97 -10.43 13.87 0.53
C LEU A 97 -11.80 14.56 0.67
N PRO A 98 -12.62 14.73 -0.40
CA PRO A 98 -13.93 15.36 -0.28
C PRO A 98 -14.85 14.60 0.68
N LEU A 99 -14.86 13.27 0.58
CA LEU A 99 -15.64 12.40 1.47
C LEU A 99 -15.15 12.46 2.92
N SER A 100 -13.83 12.58 3.14
CA SER A 100 -13.26 12.70 4.48
C SER A 100 -13.59 14.05 5.13
N LYS A 101 -13.77 15.12 4.35
CA LYS A 101 -14.21 16.43 4.86
C LYS A 101 -15.64 16.38 5.40
N LEU A 102 -16.53 15.60 4.76
CA LEU A 102 -17.90 15.38 5.26
C LEU A 102 -17.94 14.67 6.62
N LEU A 103 -16.85 14.03 7.03
CA LEU A 103 -16.75 13.33 8.32
C LEU A 103 -16.17 14.19 9.45
N GLN A 104 -15.82 15.45 9.17
CA GLN A 104 -15.27 16.35 10.19
C GLN A 104 -16.36 16.82 11.17
N LYS A 105 -15.95 17.21 12.37
CA LYS A 105 -16.88 17.78 13.36
C LYS A 105 -17.42 19.11 12.87
N ASP A 106 -18.68 19.40 13.20
CA ASP A 106 -19.34 20.68 12.94
C ASP A 106 -19.45 21.05 11.44
N VAL A 107 -19.57 20.04 10.58
CA VAL A 107 -19.78 20.21 9.13
C VAL A 107 -21.17 19.70 8.75
N ASP A 108 -21.95 20.54 8.07
CA ASP A 108 -23.23 20.14 7.50
C ASP A 108 -23.05 19.07 6.42
N PHE A 109 -23.89 18.03 6.47
CA PHE A 109 -23.85 16.98 5.46
C PHE A 109 -24.46 17.48 4.15
N ILE A 110 -23.59 17.89 3.23
CA ILE A 110 -23.95 18.26 1.86
C ILE A 110 -23.21 17.31 0.93
N PHE A 111 -23.93 16.43 0.23
CA PHE A 111 -23.30 15.51 -0.74
C PHE A 111 -23.26 16.15 -2.13
N TYR A 112 -22.32 17.09 -2.31
CA TYR A 112 -22.17 17.89 -3.52
C TYR A 112 -21.26 17.22 -4.58
N GLN A 113 -21.16 17.81 -5.77
CA GLN A 113 -20.57 17.22 -6.97
C GLN A 113 -19.16 16.57 -6.77
N PRO A 114 -18.15 17.24 -6.18
CA PRO A 114 -16.88 16.62 -5.80
C PRO A 114 -16.96 15.37 -4.92
N CYS A 115 -17.98 15.25 -4.06
CA CYS A 115 -18.20 14.04 -3.26
C CYS A 115 -18.76 12.90 -4.12
N ILE A 116 -19.64 13.21 -5.08
CA ILE A 116 -20.16 12.24 -6.04
C ILE A 116 -19.02 11.72 -6.92
N GLU A 117 -18.19 12.61 -7.46
CA GLU A 117 -17.03 12.26 -8.29
C GLU A 117 -16.03 11.40 -7.51
N ALA A 118 -15.68 11.80 -6.28
CA ALA A 118 -14.81 11.01 -5.41
C ALA A 118 -15.38 9.62 -5.10
N PHE A 119 -16.69 9.52 -4.85
CA PHE A 119 -17.36 8.25 -4.58
C PHE A 119 -17.36 7.33 -5.80
N GLN A 120 -17.70 7.85 -6.98
CA GLN A 120 -17.70 7.10 -8.23
C GLN A 120 -16.27 6.66 -8.62
N GLU A 121 -15.29 7.54 -8.48
CA GLU A 121 -13.89 7.22 -8.76
C GLU A 121 -13.39 6.09 -7.84
N LEU A 122 -13.68 6.16 -6.53
CA LEU A 122 -13.32 5.07 -5.61
C LEU A 122 -14.01 3.75 -5.97
N LYS A 123 -15.26 3.78 -6.41
CA LYS A 123 -15.95 2.58 -6.89
C LYS A 123 -15.23 2.00 -8.11
N ILE A 124 -14.89 2.82 -9.10
CA ILE A 124 -14.18 2.40 -10.30
C ILE A 124 -12.84 1.77 -9.91
N GLN A 125 -12.03 2.44 -9.08
CA GLN A 125 -10.72 1.95 -8.64
C GLN A 125 -10.82 0.63 -7.83
N LEU A 126 -11.89 0.42 -7.07
CA LEU A 126 -12.13 -0.84 -6.35
C LEU A 126 -12.53 -1.98 -7.30
N ILE A 127 -13.20 -1.67 -8.41
CA ILE A 127 -13.63 -2.65 -9.42
C ILE A 127 -12.47 -2.99 -10.37
N SER A 128 -11.72 -1.97 -10.82
CA SER A 128 -10.56 -2.11 -11.70
C SER A 128 -9.25 -2.39 -10.93
N ALA A 129 -9.34 -2.58 -9.61
CA ALA A 129 -8.22 -2.75 -8.71
C ALA A 129 -7.19 -3.74 -9.26
N LEU A 130 -5.95 -3.27 -9.39
CA LEU A 130 -4.84 -4.05 -9.91
C LEU A 130 -4.53 -5.25 -9.00
N ILE A 131 -4.03 -6.32 -9.60
CA ILE A 131 -3.49 -7.46 -8.86
C ILE A 131 -2.18 -7.01 -8.22
N LEU A 132 -2.12 -6.98 -6.88
CA LEU A 132 -0.87 -6.70 -6.18
C LEU A 132 -0.02 -7.95 -6.19
N GLN A 133 1.17 -7.84 -6.74
CA GLN A 133 2.03 -8.99 -6.91
C GLN A 133 2.95 -9.17 -5.69
N ALA A 134 3.25 -10.43 -5.37
CA ALA A 134 4.19 -10.73 -4.30
C ALA A 134 5.60 -10.20 -4.66
N PRO A 135 6.38 -9.70 -3.71
CA PRO A 135 7.73 -9.24 -4.00
C PRO A 135 8.61 -10.42 -4.42
N ASN A 136 9.44 -10.22 -5.44
CA ASN A 136 10.53 -11.14 -5.75
C ASN A 136 11.82 -10.62 -5.09
N TRP A 137 12.29 -11.31 -4.07
CA TRP A 137 13.44 -10.90 -3.25
C TRP A 137 14.79 -10.89 -3.99
N GLU A 138 14.86 -11.45 -5.19
CA GLU A 138 16.06 -11.39 -6.04
C GLU A 138 16.26 -10.01 -6.70
N TYR A 139 15.19 -9.21 -6.79
CA TYR A 139 15.22 -7.90 -7.43
C TYR A 139 15.19 -6.75 -6.42
N SER A 140 15.90 -5.68 -6.77
CA SER A 140 15.85 -4.41 -6.03
C SER A 140 14.43 -3.84 -6.01
N PHE A 141 14.05 -3.25 -4.88
CA PHE A 141 12.81 -2.51 -4.78
C PHE A 141 12.93 -1.14 -5.45
N GLU A 142 11.85 -0.70 -6.08
CA GLU A 142 11.70 0.64 -6.61
C GLU A 142 10.64 1.39 -5.79
N LEU A 143 11.03 2.54 -5.27
CA LEU A 143 10.18 3.42 -4.50
C LEU A 143 9.94 4.71 -5.29
N MET A 144 8.68 4.98 -5.60
CA MET A 144 8.24 6.25 -6.17
C MET A 144 7.43 6.99 -5.13
N CYS A 145 7.84 8.22 -4.80
CA CYS A 145 7.16 9.06 -3.82
C CYS A 145 6.65 10.33 -4.50
N ASP A 146 5.43 10.73 -4.15
CA ASP A 146 4.85 12.03 -4.51
C ASP A 146 4.35 12.72 -3.24
N ALA A 147 4.47 14.05 -3.22
CA ALA A 147 3.96 14.87 -2.14
C ALA A 147 3.18 16.05 -2.71
N SER A 148 1.89 16.08 -2.41
CA SER A 148 1.01 17.20 -2.76
C SER A 148 0.80 18.11 -1.56
N ASN A 149 0.03 19.19 -1.74
CA ASN A 149 -0.38 20.06 -0.63
C ASN A 149 -1.44 19.43 0.30
N SER A 150 -1.95 18.24 -0.01
CA SER A 150 -2.99 17.58 0.80
C SER A 150 -2.58 16.20 1.29
N ALA A 151 -1.77 15.47 0.52
CA ALA A 151 -1.40 14.09 0.83
C ALA A 151 0.04 13.75 0.39
N LEU A 152 0.66 12.84 1.15
CA LEU A 152 1.86 12.09 0.82
C LEU A 152 1.46 10.75 0.21
N GLU A 153 2.16 10.34 -0.83
CA GLU A 153 1.88 9.12 -1.58
C GLU A 153 3.17 8.40 -1.90
N ALA A 154 3.10 7.07 -1.89
CA ALA A 154 4.21 6.25 -2.33
C ALA A 154 3.75 4.94 -2.95
N ILE A 155 4.53 4.47 -3.91
CA ILE A 155 4.35 3.23 -4.64
C ILE A 155 5.59 2.39 -4.42
N LEU A 156 5.39 1.16 -3.94
CA LEU A 156 6.44 0.16 -3.90
C LEU A 156 6.25 -0.81 -5.06
N GLY A 157 7.28 -0.97 -5.87
CA GLY A 157 7.28 -1.89 -7.00
C GLY A 157 8.66 -2.46 -7.32
N GLN A 158 8.75 -3.17 -8.44
CA GLN A 158 10.00 -3.70 -8.99
C GLN A 158 10.03 -3.49 -10.51
N ARG A 159 11.23 -3.31 -11.07
CA ARG A 159 11.45 -2.91 -12.47
C ARG A 159 10.95 -3.94 -13.52
N VAL A 160 10.70 -5.17 -13.11
CA VAL A 160 10.30 -6.25 -14.02
C VAL A 160 8.82 -6.12 -14.38
N GLY A 161 8.48 -5.45 -15.49
CA GLY A 161 7.14 -5.48 -16.08
C GLY A 161 6.03 -4.79 -15.27
N SER A 162 6.27 -3.56 -14.79
CA SER A 162 5.29 -2.78 -14.00
C SER A 162 4.74 -3.55 -12.79
N HIS A 163 5.65 -4.17 -12.03
CA HIS A 163 5.32 -5.00 -10.88
C HIS A 163 5.04 -4.15 -9.66
N VAL A 164 3.78 -3.81 -9.42
CA VAL A 164 3.38 -3.06 -8.23
C VAL A 164 3.10 -4.02 -7.07
N ILE A 165 3.79 -3.80 -5.96
CA ILE A 165 3.64 -4.57 -4.72
C ILE A 165 2.55 -3.96 -3.86
N THR A 166 2.57 -2.62 -3.67
CA THR A 166 1.57 -1.93 -2.85
C THR A 166 1.59 -0.42 -3.05
N TYR A 167 0.42 0.20 -2.89
CA TYR A 167 0.25 1.65 -2.76
C TYR A 167 0.09 2.06 -1.30
N VAL A 168 0.61 3.23 -0.93
CA VAL A 168 0.32 3.88 0.35
C VAL A 168 0.04 5.36 0.15
N SER A 169 -0.84 5.89 0.98
CA SER A 169 -1.09 7.32 1.05
C SER A 169 -1.38 7.76 2.47
N ARG A 170 -1.03 9.01 2.80
CA ARG A 170 -1.32 9.66 4.08
C ARG A 170 -1.67 11.14 3.87
N THR A 171 -2.74 11.62 4.51
CA THR A 171 -3.06 13.06 4.54
C THR A 171 -1.99 13.82 5.33
N ILE A 172 -1.59 14.99 4.85
CA ILE A 172 -0.59 15.83 5.50
C ILE A 172 -1.23 16.57 6.68
N ASP A 173 -0.60 16.51 7.84
CA ASP A 173 -1.03 17.25 9.03
C ASP A 173 -0.75 18.76 8.88
N SER A 174 -1.50 19.59 9.62
CA SER A 174 -1.42 21.07 9.51
C SER A 174 -0.01 21.65 9.66
N THR A 175 0.81 21.04 10.53
CA THR A 175 2.21 21.44 10.76
C THR A 175 3.12 21.19 9.55
N HIS A 176 2.79 20.18 8.74
CA HIS A 176 3.55 19.77 7.56
C HIS A 176 3.06 20.47 6.28
N LEU A 177 1.86 21.08 6.29
CA LEU A 177 1.36 21.89 5.17
C LEU A 177 2.28 23.08 4.84
N ASN A 178 2.90 23.66 5.87
CA ASN A 178 3.80 24.82 5.75
C ASN A 178 5.21 24.43 5.27
N TYR A 179 5.46 23.16 4.99
CA TYR A 179 6.76 22.72 4.48
C TYR A 179 6.91 23.14 3.01
N THR A 180 8.15 23.49 2.64
CA THR A 180 8.54 23.68 1.24
C THR A 180 8.36 22.37 0.47
N THR A 181 8.18 22.45 -0.85
CA THR A 181 7.99 21.28 -1.72
C THR A 181 9.05 20.20 -1.49
N THR A 182 10.34 20.57 -1.49
CA THR A 182 11.45 19.63 -1.22
C THR A 182 11.35 18.94 0.16
N LYS A 183 10.84 19.64 1.19
CA LYS A 183 10.65 19.03 2.52
C LYS A 183 9.44 18.10 2.55
N LYS A 184 8.40 18.38 1.77
CA LYS A 184 7.23 17.50 1.64
C LYS A 184 7.59 16.22 0.89
N GLU A 185 8.38 16.32 -0.17
CA GLU A 185 8.91 15.16 -0.90
C GLU A 185 9.79 14.29 0.01
N LEU A 186 10.70 14.90 0.77
CA LEU A 186 11.51 14.16 1.75
C LEU A 186 10.63 13.47 2.80
N LEU A 187 9.59 14.15 3.27
CA LEU A 187 8.62 13.58 4.21
C LEU A 187 7.87 12.40 3.59
N ALA A 188 7.54 12.43 2.30
CA ALA A 188 6.94 11.30 1.60
C ALA A 188 7.88 10.09 1.55
N ILE A 189 9.18 10.30 1.31
CA ILE A 189 10.18 9.23 1.36
C ILE A 189 10.26 8.61 2.75
N ILE A 190 10.35 9.42 3.80
CA ILE A 190 10.44 8.91 5.18
C ILE A 190 9.17 8.17 5.56
N PHE A 191 8.02 8.71 5.19
CA PHE A 191 6.73 8.03 5.37
C PHE A 191 6.71 6.66 4.68
N ALA A 192 7.24 6.58 3.45
CA ALA A 192 7.30 5.32 2.72
C ALA A 192 8.29 4.32 3.33
N LEU A 193 9.48 4.77 3.74
CA LEU A 193 10.48 3.93 4.42
C LEU A 193 9.92 3.34 5.72
N ASP A 194 9.22 4.15 6.54
CA ASP A 194 8.52 3.67 7.73
C ASP A 194 7.45 2.62 7.38
N LYS A 195 6.64 2.89 6.36
CA LYS A 195 5.52 2.00 5.97
C LYS A 195 5.98 0.71 5.31
N PHE A 196 7.08 0.74 4.59
CA PHE A 196 7.61 -0.38 3.83
C PHE A 196 8.83 -1.03 4.47
N ARG A 197 9.15 -0.66 5.71
CA ARG A 197 10.31 -1.16 6.45
C ARG A 197 10.43 -2.70 6.39
N SER A 198 9.33 -3.43 6.55
CA SER A 198 9.32 -4.90 6.47
C SER A 198 9.71 -5.48 5.12
N TYR A 199 9.52 -4.74 4.02
CA TYR A 199 9.95 -5.15 2.67
C TYR A 199 11.37 -4.71 2.36
N MET A 200 11.77 -3.57 2.92
CA MET A 200 12.98 -2.85 2.49
C MET A 200 14.23 -3.22 3.29
N LEU A 201 14.09 -3.70 4.52
CA LEU A 201 15.23 -4.08 5.34
C LEU A 201 16.05 -5.20 4.68
N GLY A 202 17.37 -4.99 4.60
CA GLY A 202 18.31 -5.94 4.01
C GLY A 202 18.27 -6.04 2.48
N SER A 203 17.45 -5.24 1.81
CA SER A 203 17.32 -5.23 0.34
C SER A 203 17.79 -3.90 -0.23
N LYS A 204 18.29 -3.93 -1.47
CA LYS A 204 18.64 -2.72 -2.20
C LYS A 204 17.38 -1.99 -2.67
N ILE A 205 17.32 -0.68 -2.42
CA ILE A 205 16.15 0.16 -2.74
C ILE A 205 16.58 1.28 -3.67
N ILE A 206 15.84 1.46 -4.76
CA ILE A 206 16.02 2.55 -5.71
C ILE A 206 14.89 3.55 -5.50
N ILE A 207 15.22 4.75 -5.07
CA ILE A 207 14.24 5.83 -4.87
C ILE A 207 14.29 6.77 -6.05
N PHE A 208 13.14 6.93 -6.72
CA PHE A 208 12.96 7.93 -7.78
C PHE A 208 12.36 9.21 -7.21
N PHE A 209 12.96 10.34 -7.57
CA PHE A 209 12.50 11.66 -7.16
C PHE A 209 12.66 12.65 -8.31
N ASP A 210 11.78 13.65 -8.35
CA ASP A 210 11.71 14.64 -9.43
C ASP A 210 12.61 15.86 -9.13
N HIS A 211 13.01 16.05 -7.88
CA HIS A 211 13.58 17.32 -7.42
C HIS A 211 15.06 17.22 -7.01
N VAL A 212 15.96 17.66 -7.89
CA VAL A 212 17.43 17.67 -7.71
C VAL A 212 17.89 18.20 -6.34
N ALA A 213 17.16 19.16 -5.74
CA ALA A 213 17.47 19.71 -4.41
C ALA A 213 17.48 18.68 -3.25
N LEU A 214 16.80 17.54 -3.37
CA LEU A 214 16.88 16.45 -2.38
C LEU A 214 18.29 15.90 -2.24
N ARG A 215 19.00 15.74 -3.37
CA ARG A 215 20.40 15.28 -3.40
C ARG A 215 21.33 16.24 -2.69
N PHE A 216 21.08 17.55 -2.80
CA PHE A 216 21.84 18.57 -2.09
C PHE A 216 21.51 18.60 -0.59
N LEU A 217 20.24 18.39 -0.24
CA LEU A 217 19.78 18.43 1.14
C LEU A 217 20.35 17.27 1.97
N LEU A 218 20.51 16.08 1.38
CA LEU A 218 21.14 14.92 2.02
C LEU A 218 22.66 15.06 2.21
N LYS A 219 23.32 15.94 1.45
CA LYS A 219 24.77 16.19 1.57
C LYS A 219 25.14 17.30 2.56
N LYS A 220 24.15 17.97 3.16
CA LYS A 220 24.40 19.16 3.98
C LYS A 220 24.83 18.75 5.41
N PRO A 221 26.05 19.08 5.86
CA PRO A 221 26.59 18.62 7.14
C PRO A 221 25.91 19.27 8.37
N ASN A 222 25.41 20.50 8.22
CA ASN A 222 24.76 21.26 9.30
C ASN A 222 23.24 21.23 9.13
N ALA A 223 22.64 20.07 9.35
CA ALA A 223 21.22 19.88 9.25
C ALA A 223 20.53 20.19 10.60
N LYS A 224 19.38 20.88 10.58
CA LYS A 224 18.56 21.09 11.80
C LYS A 224 18.22 19.72 12.42
N SER A 225 18.02 19.66 13.74
CA SER A 225 17.76 18.42 14.51
C SER A 225 16.84 17.40 13.81
N ARG A 226 15.72 17.84 13.22
CA ARG A 226 14.79 16.96 12.47
C ARG A 226 15.41 16.27 11.25
N LEU A 227 16.24 16.98 10.49
CA LEU A 227 16.92 16.41 9.32
C LEU A 227 17.96 15.36 9.74
N MET A 228 18.60 15.55 10.89
CA MET A 228 19.53 14.57 11.45
C MET A 228 18.83 13.25 11.80
N TRP A 229 17.65 13.33 12.44
CA TRP A 229 16.81 12.16 12.68
C TRP A 229 16.42 11.44 11.39
N TRP A 230 16.09 12.20 10.34
CA TRP A 230 15.77 11.62 9.05
C TRP A 230 17.00 10.92 8.44
N MET A 231 18.17 11.55 8.48
CA MET A 231 19.43 10.95 7.99
C MET A 231 19.78 9.63 8.69
N LEU A 232 19.55 9.52 10.01
CA LEU A 232 19.73 8.26 10.73
C LEU A 232 18.81 7.15 10.20
N LEU A 233 17.55 7.49 9.89
CA LEU A 233 16.61 6.54 9.31
C LEU A 233 17.04 6.11 7.89
N PHE A 234 17.63 7.01 7.09
CA PHE A 234 18.19 6.64 5.79
C PHE A 234 19.35 5.64 5.90
N GLN A 235 20.18 5.74 6.95
CA GLN A 235 21.33 4.85 7.15
C GLN A 235 20.94 3.40 7.46
N GLU A 236 19.71 3.16 7.91
CA GLU A 236 19.19 1.81 8.15
C GLU A 236 19.01 1.01 6.85
N PHE A 237 18.93 1.69 5.70
CA PHE A 237 18.56 1.09 4.42
C PHE A 237 19.67 1.26 3.36
N ASP A 238 19.81 0.26 2.49
CA ASP A 238 20.67 0.35 1.29
C ASP A 238 19.94 1.11 0.17
N ILE A 239 20.03 2.43 0.21
CA ILE A 239 19.28 3.34 -0.66
C ILE A 239 20.16 3.90 -1.79
N GLU A 240 19.74 3.67 -3.02
CA GLU A 240 20.23 4.34 -4.22
C GLU A 240 19.21 5.39 -4.69
N ILE A 241 19.65 6.64 -4.84
CA ILE A 241 18.80 7.77 -5.22
C ILE A 241 18.99 8.07 -6.71
N ARG A 242 17.92 8.01 -7.51
CA ARG A 242 17.93 8.26 -8.97
C ARG A 242 16.96 9.36 -9.38
N ASP A 243 17.38 10.22 -10.31
CA ASP A 243 16.51 11.23 -10.89
C ASP A 243 15.47 10.56 -11.81
N LYS A 244 14.21 10.93 -11.66
CA LYS A 244 13.16 10.56 -12.60
C LYS A 244 13.28 11.46 -13.83
N LYS A 245 14.11 11.08 -14.81
CA LYS A 245 14.20 11.83 -16.08
C LYS A 245 12.90 11.68 -16.88
N GLY A 246 11.96 12.59 -16.66
CA GLY A 246 11.04 13.20 -17.66
C GLY A 246 10.15 12.34 -18.57
N ALA A 247 10.21 11.01 -18.54
CA ALA A 247 9.38 10.15 -19.37
C ALA A 247 8.78 9.06 -18.49
N GLU A 248 7.45 8.94 -18.52
CA GLU A 248 6.63 7.91 -17.87
C GLU A 248 6.22 8.23 -16.41
N ASN A 249 5.08 8.92 -16.32
CA ASN A 249 4.20 9.03 -15.16
C ASN A 249 2.94 8.18 -15.38
#